data_AF-A0A4U7BKA2-F1
#
_entry.id   AF-A0A4U7BKA2-F1
#
_cell.length_a   1.000
_cell.length_b   1.000
_cell.length_c   1.000
_cell.angle_alpha   90.00
_cell.angle_beta   90.00
_cell.angle_gamma   90.00
#
_symmetry.space_group_name_H-M   'P 1'
#
loop_
_entity.id
_entity.type
_entity.pdbx_description
1 polymer ?
#
loop_
_entity_poly.entity_id
_entity_poly.type
_entity_poly.pdbx_seq_one_letter_code
_entity_poly.pdbx_strand_id
1 'polypeptide(L)' 'MVGNKGDFIVEVDSKIIFSKTQLINCESERFPHDGEIVKLINKA' A
#
# COMPACT_ATOMS: atom_id res chain seq x y z
N MET A 1 -4.42 3.69 -15.97
CA MET A 1 -5.07 2.74 -15.05
C MET A 1 -4.06 2.40 -13.99
N VAL A 2 -4.37 2.65 -12.72
CA VAL A 2 -3.50 2.23 -11.60
C VAL A 2 -4.06 0.89 -11.12
N GLY A 3 -3.31 -0.19 -11.33
CA GLY A 3 -3.66 -1.54 -10.89
C GLY A 3 -3.90 -2.55 -12.02
N ASN A 4 -3.20 -3.69 -11.95
CA ASN A 4 -3.46 -4.92 -12.68
C ASN A 4 -4.21 -5.95 -11.80
N LYS A 5 -4.63 -7.07 -12.37
CA LYS A 5 -5.30 -8.16 -11.63
C LYS A 5 -4.38 -8.65 -10.50
N GLY A 6 -4.84 -8.52 -9.25
CA GLY A 6 -4.10 -8.96 -8.06
C GLY A 6 -3.40 -7.83 -7.30
N ASP A 7 -3.43 -6.60 -7.82
CA ASP A 7 -2.89 -5.44 -7.12
C ASP A 7 -3.76 -5.03 -5.95
N PHE A 8 -3.09 -4.57 -4.89
CA PHE A 8 -3.69 -3.81 -3.80
C PHE A 8 -2.79 -2.61 -3.55
N ILE A 9 -3.30 -1.42 -3.86
CA ILE A 9 -2.57 -0.15 -3.81
C ILE A 9 -3.35 0.79 -2.91
N VAL A 10 -2.66 1.44 -1.98
CA VAL A 10 -3.21 2.52 -1.16
C VAL A 10 -2.49 3.80 -1.53
N GLU A 11 -3.25 4.78 -2.00
CA GLU A 11 -2.77 6.10 -2.44
C GLU A 11 -3.45 7.18 -1.60
N VAL A 12 -2.66 8.14 -1.12
CA VAL A 12 -3.10 9.32 -0.37
C VAL A 12 -2.39 10.53 -0.96
N ASP A 13 -3.14 11.61 -1.25
CA ASP A 13 -2.60 12.83 -1.84
C ASP A 13 -1.71 12.59 -3.09
N SER A 14 -2.17 11.70 -3.98
CA SER A 14 -1.44 11.29 -5.20
C SER A 14 -0.10 10.57 -4.95
N LYS A 15 0.16 10.12 -3.71
CA LYS A 15 1.35 9.36 -3.30
C LYS A 15 0.95 7.96 -2.88
N ILE A 16 1.57 6.95 -3.50
CA ILE A 16 1.36 5.55 -3.12
C ILE A 16 2.07 5.32 -1.78
N ILE A 17 1.30 4.99 -0.75
CA ILE A 17 1.81 4.71 0.60
C ILE A 17 1.89 3.20 0.89
N PHE A 18 1.20 2.36 0.13
CA PHE A 18 1.31 0.91 0.22
C PHE A 18 1.05 0.27 -1.14
N SER A 19 1.82 -0.75 -1.51
CA SER A 19 1.54 -1.57 -2.69
C SER A 19 1.99 -3.00 -2.48
N LYS A 20 1.04 -3.92 -2.61
CA LYS A 20 1.28 -5.36 -2.44
C LYS A 20 2.29 -5.91 -3.46
N THR A 21 2.12 -5.61 -4.73
CA THR A 21 2.92 -6.19 -5.84
C THR A 21 4.19 -5.40 -6.12
N GLN A 22 4.19 -4.09 -5.84
CA GLN A 22 5.38 -3.24 -5.96
C GLN A 22 6.23 -3.25 -4.68
N LEU A 23 5.80 -3.97 -3.65
CA LEU A 23 6.48 -4.09 -2.34
C LEU A 23 6.75 -2.72 -1.68
N ILE A 24 5.82 -1.78 -1.81
CA ILE A 24 5.92 -0.47 -1.18
C ILE A 24 5.39 -0.59 0.25
N ASN A 25 6.26 -0.34 1.23
CA ASN A 25 5.98 -0.48 2.66
C ASN A 25 5.47 -1.89 3.08
N CYS A 26 5.87 -2.93 2.34
CA CYS A 26 5.73 -4.32 2.75
C CYS A 26 6.91 -5.17 2.26
N GLU A 27 7.25 -6.23 3.00
CA GLU A 27 8.39 -7.11 2.70
C GLU A 27 8.03 -8.28 1.76
N SER A 28 6.73 -8.47 1.49
CA SER A 28 6.21 -9.55 0.63
C SER A 28 4.85 -9.17 0.04
N GLU A 29 4.41 -9.94 -0.96
CA GLU A 29 3.10 -9.78 -1.60
C GLU A 29 1.95 -10.20 -0.68
N ARG A 30 1.68 -9.38 0.34
CA ARG A 30 0.59 -9.56 1.30
C ARG A 30 -0.33 -8.35 1.33
N PHE A 31 -1.52 -8.56 1.90
CA PHE A 31 -2.36 -7.46 2.33
C PHE A 31 -1.75 -6.78 3.57
N PRO A 32 -2.10 -5.51 3.84
CA PRO A 32 -1.67 -4.84 5.06
C PRO A 32 -2.19 -5.57 6.31
N HIS A 33 -1.41 -5.54 7.38
CA HIS A 33 -1.84 -5.97 8.71
C HIS A 33 -2.76 -4.93 9.35
N ASP A 34 -3.49 -5.34 10.39
CA ASP A 34 -4.34 -4.44 11.15
C ASP A 34 -3.58 -3.20 11.64
N GLY A 35 -4.19 -2.03 11.42
CA GLY A 35 -3.62 -0.72 11.76
C GLY A 35 -2.38 -0.29 10.95
N GLU A 36 -1.86 -1.09 10.01
CA GLU A 36 -0.66 -0.77 9.24
C GLU A 36 -0.86 0.46 8.35
N ILE A 37 -1.98 0.51 7.62
CA ILE A 37 -2.31 1.66 6.76
C ILE A 37 -2.46 2.95 7.57
N VAL A 38 -3.11 2.88 8.74
CA VAL A 38 -3.27 4.05 9.63
C VAL A 38 -1.90 4.57 10.09
N LYS A 39 -0.96 3.68 10.44
CA LYS A 39 0.41 4.05 10.77
C LYS A 39 1.15 4.71 9.60
N LEU A 40 0.89 4.26 8.37
CA LEU A 40 1.50 4.83 7.17
C LEU A 40 0.96 6.23 6.86
N ILE A 41 -0.37 6.43 6.99
CA ILE A 41 -1.01 7.75 6.81
C ILE A 41 -0.43 8.77 7.80
N ASN A 42 -0.26 8.39 9.07
CA ASN A 42 0.28 9.30 10.09
C ASN A 42 1.76 9.66 9.91
N LYS A 43 2.48 8.98 9.01
CA LYS A 43 3.88 9.26 8.66
C LYS A 43 4.04 10.01 7.33
N ALA A 44 2.97 10.11 6.54
CA ALA A 44 3.02 10.45 5.12
C ALA A 44 3.30 11.92 4.85
#